data_AF-A0A7W9Z4Y4-F1
#
_entry.id   AF-A0A7W9Z4Y4-F1
#
_cell.length_a   1.000
_cell.length_b   1.000
_cell.length_c   1.000
_cell.angle_alpha   90.00
_cell.angle_beta   90.00
_cell.angle_gamma   90.00
#
_symmetry.space_group_name_H-M   'P 1'
#
loop_
_entity.id
_entity.type
_entity.pdbx_description
1 polymer ?
#
loop_
_entity_poly.entity_id
_entity_poly.type
_entity_poly.pdbx_seq_one_letter_code
_entity_poly.pdbx_strand_id
1 'polypeptide(L)'
;MNPVASIRKSPWPLAVGMLAGLLVLVLGSVCVTRSQQLSTSGQPAFNTVVHWHDVSHDWLLVADGPADRLSVYSAVDGRPLGQLHVQRGLRDVDAMAQRDGRLFVIDDDGRQSELELPQLQLAAASIP
;
A
#
# COMPACT_ATOMS: atom_id res chain seq x y z
N MET A 1 -67.81 -27.34 -13.50
CA MET A 1 -67.20 -27.63 -14.83
C MET A 1 -65.81 -27.01 -14.85
N ASN A 2 -64.87 -27.76 -15.42
CA ASN A 2 -63.42 -27.54 -15.49
C ASN A 2 -63.04 -26.51 -16.61
N PRO A 3 -61.75 -26.17 -16.79
CA PRO A 3 -61.26 -24.81 -17.01
C PRO A 3 -60.91 -24.48 -18.47
N VAL A 4 -60.65 -23.19 -18.76
CA VAL A 4 -59.87 -22.81 -19.96
C VAL A 4 -58.80 -21.80 -19.56
N ALA A 5 -57.57 -22.31 -19.51
CA ALA A 5 -56.35 -21.53 -19.45
C ALA A 5 -56.15 -20.78 -20.78
N SER A 6 -55.70 -19.53 -20.71
CA SER A 6 -55.17 -18.81 -21.87
C SER A 6 -53.81 -18.22 -21.53
N ILE A 7 -52.77 -18.92 -21.97
CA ILE A 7 -51.36 -18.54 -21.87
C ILE A 7 -51.07 -17.63 -23.06
N ARG A 8 -50.96 -16.31 -22.82
CA ARG A 8 -50.35 -15.38 -23.78
C ARG A 8 -48.89 -15.14 -23.38
N LYS A 9 -47.98 -15.77 -24.11
CA LYS A 9 -46.54 -15.49 -24.06
C LYS A 9 -46.30 -14.09 -24.65
N SER A 10 -45.86 -13.14 -23.82
CA SER A 10 -45.36 -11.84 -24.28
C SER A 10 -43.91 -11.98 -24.77
N PRO A 11 -43.53 -11.41 -25.92
CA PRO A 11 -42.15 -11.40 -26.38
C PRO A 11 -41.53 -10.03 -26.11
N TRP A 12 -40.90 -9.85 -24.94
CA TRP A 12 -40.00 -8.71 -24.76
C TRP A 12 -38.84 -9.01 -23.82
N PRO A 13 -37.74 -9.60 -24.33
CA PRO A 13 -36.49 -9.63 -23.57
C PRO A 13 -35.36 -9.02 -24.39
N LEU A 14 -35.38 -7.71 -24.61
CA LEU A 14 -34.23 -7.01 -25.20
C LEU A 14 -33.78 -5.76 -24.42
N ALA A 15 -34.45 -5.39 -23.32
CA ALA A 15 -34.09 -4.20 -22.55
C ALA A 15 -33.36 -4.48 -21.22
N VAL A 16 -33.37 -5.72 -20.70
CA VAL A 16 -32.84 -6.00 -19.34
C VAL A 16 -31.34 -6.30 -19.33
N GLY A 17 -30.73 -6.64 -20.48
CA GLY A 17 -29.29 -6.93 -20.55
C GLY A 17 -28.38 -5.74 -20.28
N MET A 18 -28.88 -4.50 -20.41
CA MET A 18 -28.03 -3.30 -20.37
C MET A 18 -27.82 -2.72 -18.97
N LEU A 19 -28.69 -3.03 -18.00
CA LEU A 19 -28.56 -2.56 -16.61
C LEU A 19 -27.62 -3.42 -15.74
N ALA A 20 -27.44 -4.70 -16.08
CA ALA A 20 -26.56 -5.58 -15.33
C ALA A 20 -25.06 -5.29 -15.56
N GLY A 21 -24.70 -4.76 -16.74
CA GLY A 21 -23.30 -4.47 -17.07
C GLY A 21 -22.72 -3.29 -16.29
N LEU A 22 -23.53 -2.28 -15.96
CA LEU A 22 -23.03 -1.07 -15.29
C LEU A 22 -22.80 -1.29 -13.78
N LEU A 23 -23.53 -2.22 -13.15
CA LEU A 23 -23.40 -2.49 -11.72
C LEU A 23 -22.06 -3.18 -11.37
N VAL A 24 -21.51 -3.99 -12.29
CA VAL A 24 -20.23 -4.70 -12.07
C VAL A 24 -19.03 -3.75 -12.09
N LEU A 25 -19.10 -2.65 -12.85
CA LEU A 25 -18.01 -1.67 -12.95
C LEU A 25 -17.87 -0.79 -11.71
N VAL A 26 -18.96 -0.48 -11.00
CA VAL A 26 -18.91 0.34 -9.78
C VAL A 26 -18.42 -0.47 -8.57
N LEU A 27 -18.63 -1.79 -8.53
CA LEU A 27 -18.05 -2.66 -7.49
C LEU A 27 -16.58 -3.06 -7.76
N GLY A 28 -16.07 -2.87 -8.97
CA GLY A 28 -14.75 -3.33 -9.38
C GLY A 28 -13.57 -2.43 -8.99
N SER A 29 -13.80 -1.21 -8.49
CA SER A 29 -12.74 -0.19 -8.40
C SER A 29 -12.25 0.17 -6.99
N VAL A 30 -12.75 -0.46 -5.93
CA VAL A 30 -12.56 0.06 -4.54
C VAL A 30 -11.52 -0.70 -3.68
N CYS A 31 -10.90 -1.80 -4.12
CA CYS A 31 -9.92 -2.50 -3.27
C CYS A 31 -8.67 -3.01 -4.01
N VAL A 32 -8.00 -2.18 -4.82
CA VAL A 32 -6.60 -2.44 -5.21
C VAL A 32 -5.67 -1.49 -4.45
N THR A 33 -5.78 -1.51 -3.12
CA THR A 33 -4.73 -0.98 -2.22
C THR A 33 -4.46 -2.04 -1.16
N ARG A 34 -3.89 -3.15 -1.60
CA ARG A 34 -3.15 -4.04 -0.70
C ARG A 34 -1.98 -4.59 -1.49
N SER A 35 -0.93 -3.80 -1.55
CA SER A 35 0.42 -4.29 -1.85
C SER A 35 0.59 -5.56 -1.03
N GLN A 36 0.66 -6.69 -1.72
CA GLN A 36 0.92 -7.98 -1.10
C GLN A 36 2.37 -7.93 -0.61
N GLN A 37 2.58 -7.51 0.63
CA GLN A 37 3.78 -7.85 1.37
C GLN A 37 3.70 -9.36 1.63
N LEU A 38 4.34 -10.13 0.76
CA LEU A 38 4.78 -11.47 1.10
C LEU A 38 5.92 -11.32 2.12
N SER A 39 5.55 -11.08 3.38
CA SER A 39 6.48 -11.22 4.50
C SER A 39 6.85 -12.70 4.59
N THR A 40 8.08 -13.03 4.23
CA THR A 40 8.64 -14.36 4.44
C THR A 40 9.24 -14.31 5.84
N SER A 41 8.48 -14.79 6.82
CA SER A 41 8.83 -14.73 8.25
C SER A 41 10.29 -15.16 8.49
N GLY A 42 11.07 -14.29 9.13
CA GLY A 42 12.45 -14.57 9.55
C GLY A 42 13.55 -14.19 8.55
N GLN A 43 13.24 -13.41 7.51
CA GLN A 43 14.26 -12.84 6.62
C GLN A 43 14.44 -11.34 6.94
N PRO A 44 15.68 -10.83 7.04
CA PRO A 44 15.91 -9.42 7.33
C PRO A 44 15.14 -8.52 6.37
N ALA A 45 14.76 -7.33 6.84
CA ALA A 45 14.06 -6.30 6.06
C ALA A 45 14.86 -5.90 4.81
N PHE A 46 14.81 -6.73 3.79
CA PHE A 46 15.45 -6.49 2.52
C PHE A 46 14.37 -6.02 1.57
N ASN A 47 14.53 -4.79 1.10
CA ASN A 47 13.62 -4.18 0.14
C ASN A 47 12.20 -3.95 0.69
N THR A 48 12.03 -3.87 2.00
CA THR A 48 10.79 -3.32 2.57
C THR A 48 10.70 -1.86 2.13
N VAL A 49 9.59 -1.52 1.49
CA VAL A 49 9.34 -0.18 0.93
C VAL A 49 8.19 0.46 1.67
N VAL A 50 8.36 1.73 2.01
CA VAL A 50 7.24 2.59 2.42
C VAL A 50 7.24 3.86 1.59
N HIS A 51 6.03 4.26 1.19
CA HIS A 51 5.79 5.56 0.59
C HIS A 51 5.65 6.59 1.71
N TRP A 52 6.57 7.55 1.73
CA TRP A 52 6.58 8.65 2.68
C TRP A 52 6.08 9.90 1.99
N HIS A 53 4.98 10.44 2.50
CA HIS A 53 4.41 11.68 1.99
C HIS A 53 4.15 12.66 3.13
N ASP A 54 4.64 13.87 2.99
CA ASP A 54 4.31 14.99 3.86
C ASP A 54 4.04 16.26 3.05
N VAL A 55 3.85 17.39 3.72
CA VAL A 55 3.52 18.68 3.09
C VAL A 55 4.59 19.19 2.12
N SER A 56 5.81 18.64 2.17
CA SER A 56 6.95 19.10 1.39
C SER A 56 7.63 17.98 0.59
N HIS A 57 7.38 16.71 0.94
CA HIS A 57 8.10 15.57 0.37
C HIS A 57 7.20 14.45 -0.12
N ASP A 58 7.66 13.82 -1.20
CA ASP A 58 7.04 12.65 -1.77
C ASP A 58 8.12 11.62 -2.14
N TRP A 59 8.37 10.68 -1.24
CA TRP A 59 9.54 9.80 -1.26
C TRP A 59 9.20 8.32 -1.12
N LEU A 60 10.09 7.47 -1.62
CA LEU A 60 10.11 6.04 -1.35
C LEU A 60 11.29 5.73 -0.44
N LEU A 61 11.00 5.13 0.70
CA LEU A 61 12.00 4.71 1.67
C LEU A 61 12.17 3.20 1.59
N VAL A 62 13.39 2.75 1.32
CA VAL A 62 13.74 1.33 1.17
C VAL A 62 14.65 0.92 2.33
N ALA A 63 14.24 -0.07 3.11
CA ALA A 63 15.09 -0.62 4.18
C ALA A 63 16.11 -1.63 3.62
N ASP A 64 17.33 -1.50 4.13
CA ASP A 64 18.44 -2.45 4.03
C ASP A 64 18.76 -2.89 5.48
N GLY A 65 18.05 -3.92 5.93
CA GLY A 65 18.11 -4.44 7.29
C GLY A 65 19.53 -4.78 7.75
N PRO A 66 20.34 -5.55 7.00
CA PRO A 66 21.69 -5.91 7.45
C PRO A 66 22.66 -4.75 7.56
N ALA A 67 22.47 -3.70 6.76
CA ALA A 67 23.28 -2.49 6.84
C ALA A 67 22.71 -1.45 7.83
N ASP A 68 21.57 -1.75 8.48
CA ASP A 68 20.80 -0.80 9.29
C ASP A 68 20.65 0.56 8.58
N ARG A 69 20.23 0.51 7.33
CA ARG A 69 20.20 1.67 6.44
C ARG A 69 18.85 1.81 5.75
N LEU A 70 18.46 3.07 5.55
CA LEU A 70 17.29 3.45 4.78
C LEU A 70 17.77 4.22 3.55
N SER A 71 17.49 3.70 2.36
CA SER A 71 17.73 4.43 1.11
C SER A 71 16.50 5.26 0.76
N VAL A 72 16.73 6.52 0.42
CA VAL A 72 15.67 7.49 0.12
C VAL A 72 15.66 7.73 -1.39
N TYR A 73 14.50 7.56 -2.00
CA TYR A 73 14.26 7.81 -3.40
C TYR A 73 13.11 8.80 -3.57
N SER A 74 13.09 9.52 -4.68
CA SER A 74 11.94 10.31 -5.10
C SER A 74 10.79 9.39 -5.51
N ALA A 75 9.58 9.62 -4.99
CA ALA A 75 8.41 8.87 -5.42
C ALA A 75 7.93 9.26 -6.83
N VAL A 76 8.37 10.43 -7.33
CA VAL A 76 7.98 10.95 -8.64
C VAL A 76 8.65 10.18 -9.78
N ASP A 77 9.96 9.94 -9.66
CA ASP A 77 10.80 9.41 -10.75
C ASP A 77 11.74 8.28 -10.30
N GLY A 78 11.71 7.88 -9.03
CA GLY A 78 12.54 6.81 -8.49
C GLY A 78 14.03 7.19 -8.36
N ARG A 79 14.41 8.46 -8.56
CA ARG A 79 15.83 8.85 -8.45
C ARG A 79 16.32 8.71 -7.01
N PRO A 80 17.56 8.25 -6.78
CA PRO A 80 18.13 8.22 -5.43
C PRO A 80 18.35 9.65 -4.93
N LEU A 81 17.86 9.93 -3.73
CA LEU A 81 17.99 11.23 -3.05
C LEU A 81 19.04 11.16 -1.94
N GLY A 82 19.21 10.01 -1.31
CA GLY A 82 20.21 9.83 -0.26
C GLY A 82 20.10 8.51 0.49
N GLN A 83 20.89 8.40 1.55
CA GLN A 83 20.88 7.26 2.47
C GLN A 83 20.92 7.77 3.91
N LEU A 84 20.17 7.11 4.79
CA LEU A 84 20.09 7.41 6.21
C LEU A 84 20.54 6.19 6.99
N HIS A 85 21.41 6.38 7.98
CA HIS A 85 21.80 5.31 8.87
C HIS A 85 20.86 5.28 10.07
N VAL A 86 20.30 4.11 10.33
CA VAL A 86 19.39 3.85 11.44
C VAL A 86 20.21 3.24 12.56
N GLN A 87 20.10 3.78 13.78
CA GLN A 87 20.96 3.34 14.89
C GLN A 87 20.71 1.89 15.30
N ARG A 88 19.46 1.42 15.14
CA ARG A 88 19.00 0.05 15.40
C ARG A 88 17.56 -0.10 14.90
N GLY A 89 17.15 -1.34 14.61
CA GLY A 89 15.74 -1.69 14.45
C GLY A 89 15.27 -1.88 13.01
N LEU A 90 16.18 -2.13 12.05
CA LEU A 90 15.79 -2.57 10.70
C LEU A 90 16.06 -4.05 10.42
N ARG A 91 16.85 -4.72 11.26
CA ARG A 91 17.23 -6.13 11.03
C ARG A 91 16.06 -7.10 11.09
N ASP A 92 15.11 -6.85 11.98
CA ASP A 92 14.00 -7.76 12.28
C ASP A 92 12.66 -7.20 11.75
N VAL A 93 12.71 -6.33 10.73
CA VAL A 93 11.52 -5.62 10.24
C VAL A 93 10.86 -6.36 9.08
N ASP A 94 9.61 -6.76 9.27
CA ASP A 94 8.78 -7.37 8.23
C ASP A 94 8.02 -6.31 7.41
N ALA A 95 7.68 -5.17 8.03
CA ALA A 95 6.94 -4.11 7.36
C ALA A 95 7.29 -2.71 7.86
N MET A 96 7.11 -1.73 6.99
CA MET A 96 7.21 -0.30 7.32
C MET A 96 5.93 0.42 6.95
N ALA A 97 5.53 1.38 7.78
CA ALA A 97 4.35 2.19 7.54
C ALA A 97 4.55 3.62 8.02
N GLN A 98 4.07 4.59 7.25
CA GLN A 98 3.96 5.97 7.70
C GLN A 98 2.61 6.17 8.41
N ARG A 99 2.62 6.83 9.57
CA ARG A 99 1.41 7.22 10.29
C ARG A 99 1.63 8.51 11.06
N ASP A 100 0.73 9.48 10.88
CA ASP A 100 0.79 10.80 11.54
C ASP A 100 2.15 11.52 11.37
N GLY A 101 2.75 11.41 10.18
CA GLY A 101 4.07 12.00 9.90
C GLY A 101 5.23 11.31 10.62
N ARG A 102 5.04 10.09 11.12
CA ARG A 102 6.08 9.26 11.75
C ARG A 102 6.24 7.95 11.01
N LEU A 103 7.45 7.40 11.06
CA LEU A 103 7.78 6.11 10.46
C LEU A 103 7.68 5.03 11.54
N PHE A 104 6.93 3.98 11.26
CA PHE A 104 6.83 2.82 12.11
C PHE A 104 7.39 1.60 11.39
N VAL A 105 8.07 0.76 12.16
CA VAL A 105 8.50 -0.57 11.75
C VAL A 105 7.66 -1.60 12.50
N ILE A 106 7.35 -2.69 11.82
CA ILE A 106 6.61 -3.82 12.36
C ILE A 106 7.53 -5.03 12.22
N ASP A 107 7.82 -5.67 13.35
CA ASP A 107 8.61 -6.91 13.37
C ASP A 107 7.78 -8.14 13.01
N ASP A 108 8.45 -9.29 12.92
CA ASP A 108 7.84 -10.59 12.62
C ASP A 108 6.82 -11.06 13.68
N ASP A 109 7.01 -10.64 14.92
CA ASP A 109 6.06 -10.80 16.03
C ASP A 109 4.85 -9.85 15.93
N GLY A 110 4.83 -8.94 14.94
CA GLY A 110 3.78 -7.95 14.74
C GLY A 110 3.83 -6.78 15.73
N ARG A 111 4.91 -6.63 16.49
CA ARG A 111 5.12 -5.49 17.38
C ARG A 111 5.49 -4.28 16.53
N GLN A 112 4.76 -3.21 16.78
CA GLN A 112 5.02 -1.92 16.15
C GLN A 112 5.98 -1.12 17.02
N SER A 113 7.05 -0.60 16.43
CA SER A 113 7.93 0.39 17.06
C SER A 113 8.11 1.60 16.17
N GLU A 114 8.21 2.77 16.79
CA GLU A 114 8.49 4.00 16.06
C GLU A 114 9.98 4.06 15.72
N LEU A 115 10.28 4.38 14.46
CA LEU A 115 11.63 4.64 14.02
C LEU A 115 11.91 6.14 14.18
N GLU A 116 12.46 6.49 15.34
CA GLU A 116 12.90 7.86 15.61
C GLU A 116 14.08 8.22 14.70
N LEU A 117 13.78 8.97 13.64
CA LEU A 117 14.78 9.45 12.68
C LEU A 117 14.79 10.98 12.67
N PRO A 118 15.61 11.63 13.54
CA PRO A 118 15.89 13.06 13.41
C PRO A 118 16.44 13.38 12.02
N GLN A 119 17.16 12.41 11.44
CA GLN A 119 17.75 12.51 10.11
C GLN A 119 16.72 12.49 8.99
N LEU A 120 15.52 11.94 9.19
CA LEU A 120 14.46 11.98 8.17
C LEU A 120 13.83 13.37 8.11
N GLN A 121 13.68 14.04 9.26
CA GLN A 121 13.28 15.45 9.33
C GLN A 121 14.37 16.38 8.81
N LEU A 122 15.65 16.09 9.10
CA LEU A 122 16.76 16.84 8.52
C LEU A 122 16.87 16.61 7.02
N ALA A 123 16.74 15.38 6.54
CA ALA A 123 16.69 15.08 5.11
C ALA A 123 15.51 15.80 4.46
N ALA A 124 14.34 15.83 5.11
CA ALA A 124 13.17 16.56 4.63
C ALA A 124 13.48 18.07 4.59
N ALA A 125 14.20 18.61 5.55
CA ALA A 125 14.63 20.00 5.48
C ALA A 125 15.72 20.28 4.42
N SER A 126 16.43 19.25 3.92
CA SER A 126 17.67 19.40 3.13
C SER A 126 17.54 18.98 1.66
N ILE A 127 16.52 18.19 1.32
CA ILE A 127 16.32 17.65 -0.01
C ILE A 127 15.20 18.46 -0.67
N PRO A 128 15.51 19.27 -1.71
CA PRO A 128 14.58 20.20 -2.34
C PRO A 128 13.51 19.52 -3.21
#